data_AF-A0A533XRZ9-F1
#
_entry.id   AF-A0A533XRZ9-F1
#
_cell.length_a   1.000
_cell.length_b   1.000
_cell.length_c   1.000
_cell.angle_alpha   90.00
_cell.angle_beta   90.00
_cell.angle_gamma   90.00
#
_symmetry.space_group_name_H-M   'P 1'
#
loop_
_entity.id
_entity.type
_entity.pdbx_description
1 polymer ?
#
loop_
_entity_poly.entity_id
_entity_poly.type
_entity_poly.pdbx_seq_one_letter_code
_entity_poly.pdbx_strand_id
1 'polypeptide(L)'
;MIFTTVGVVWFSLGMGLIIAQAWTVEILERLMSDDFRLFVLIQLEMIVSLVLVVGTTGFPFRIFWIALGGLGLLKGLFLTWAPIGRREAFLHWSLKRRFWEYRVCGVILVALATALAYEISML
;
A
#
# COMPACT_ATOMS: atom_id res chain seq x y z
N MET A 1 -13.30 8.72 -9.48
CA MET A 1 -12.50 9.67 -8.67
C MET A 1 -11.68 8.98 -7.57
N ILE A 2 -12.26 8.12 -6.72
CA ILE A 2 -11.48 7.47 -5.63
C ILE A 2 -10.36 6.58 -6.19
N PHE A 3 -10.65 5.74 -7.20
CA PHE A 3 -9.65 4.86 -7.82
C PHE A 3 -8.52 5.61 -8.51
N THR A 4 -8.81 6.73 -9.18
CA THR A 4 -7.76 7.58 -9.78
C THR A 4 -6.84 8.18 -8.70
N THR A 5 -7.38 8.60 -7.56
CA THR A 5 -6.57 9.08 -6.43
C THR A 5 -5.69 7.96 -5.87
N VAL A 6 -6.24 6.75 -5.69
CA VAL A 6 -5.47 5.57 -5.24
C VAL A 6 -4.34 5.26 -6.22
N GLY A 7 -4.62 5.27 -7.52
CA GLY A 7 -3.62 5.08 -8.58
C GLY A 7 -2.50 6.12 -8.52
N VAL A 8 -2.83 7.41 -8.38
CA VAL A 8 -1.83 8.49 -8.26
C VAL A 8 -0.95 8.33 -7.01
N VAL A 9 -1.54 7.97 -5.88
CA VAL A 9 -0.80 7.72 -4.64
C VAL A 9 0.15 6.53 -4.82
N TRP A 10 -0.33 5.39 -5.34
CA TRP A 10 0.53 4.23 -5.59
C TRP A 10 1.63 4.51 -6.60
N PHE A 11 1.32 5.25 -7.68
CA PHE A 11 2.32 5.64 -8.66
C PHE A 11 3.41 6.53 -8.06
N SER A 12 3.02 7.55 -7.30
CA SER A 12 3.96 8.49 -6.67
C SER A 12 4.85 7.79 -5.64
N LEU A 13 4.26 6.91 -4.83
CA LEU A 13 4.96 6.15 -3.80
C LEU A 13 5.89 5.09 -4.43
N GLY A 14 5.43 4.45 -5.50
CA GLY A 14 6.23 3.50 -6.28
C GLY A 14 7.42 4.17 -6.97
N MET A 15 7.22 5.35 -7.58
CA MET A 15 8.30 6.16 -8.16
C MET A 15 9.29 6.63 -7.09
N GLY A 16 8.81 7.07 -5.91
CA GLY A 16 9.66 7.42 -4.78
C GLY A 16 10.56 6.25 -4.34
N LEU A 17 10.00 5.05 -4.27
CA LEU A 17 10.72 3.80 -3.96
C LEU A 17 11.66 3.31 -5.06
N ILE A 18 11.57 3.83 -6.28
CA ILE A 18 12.50 3.50 -7.37
C ILE A 18 13.64 4.52 -7.41
N ILE A 19 13.31 5.82 -7.35
CA ILE A 19 14.23 6.93 -7.63
C ILE A 19 14.93 7.39 -6.34
N ALA A 20 14.20 7.57 -5.25
CA ALA A 20 14.67 8.22 -4.03
C ALA A 20 14.43 7.32 -2.80
N GLN A 21 15.03 6.13 -2.83
CA GLN A 21 14.82 5.08 -1.83
C GLN A 21 15.16 5.52 -0.41
N ALA A 22 16.37 6.03 -0.21
CA ALA A 22 16.83 6.44 1.11
C ALA A 22 15.92 7.52 1.72
N TRP A 23 15.53 8.50 0.91
CA TRP A 23 14.65 9.58 1.32
C TRP A 23 13.21 9.10 1.61
N THR A 24 12.68 8.20 0.78
CA THR A 24 11.34 7.63 0.95
C THR A 24 11.26 6.73 2.19
N VAL A 25 12.30 5.92 2.45
CA VAL A 25 12.39 5.08 3.65
C VAL A 25 12.51 5.94 4.90
N GLU A 26 13.31 7.01 4.88
CA GLU A 26 13.44 7.93 6.01
C GLU A 26 12.10 8.64 6.33
N ILE A 27 11.35 9.07 5.32
CA ILE A 27 10.01 9.62 5.50
C ILE A 27 9.07 8.57 6.10
N LEU A 28 9.13 7.35 5.60
CA LEU A 28 8.29 6.26 6.10
C LEU A 28 8.63 5.96 7.56
N GLU A 29 9.91 5.90 7.91
CA GLU A 29 10.38 5.69 9.29
C GLU A 29 9.89 6.83 10.21
N ARG A 30 9.98 8.08 9.77
CA ARG A 30 9.41 9.23 10.50
C ARG A 30 7.89 9.15 10.64
N LEU A 31 7.17 8.68 9.63
CA LEU A 31 5.72 8.48 9.70
C LEU A 31 5.33 7.34 10.65
N MET A 32 6.14 6.28 10.70
CA MET A 32 5.89 5.10 11.54
C MET A 32 6.33 5.31 12.99
N SER A 33 7.22 6.28 13.25
CA SER A 33 7.64 6.67 14.60
C SER A 33 6.52 7.37 15.40
N ASP A 34 5.46 7.85 14.75
CA ASP A 34 4.34 8.52 15.39
C ASP A 34 3.11 7.59 15.36
N ASP A 35 2.73 7.08 16.54
CA ASP A 35 1.63 6.11 16.70
C ASP A 35 0.31 6.58 16.11
N PHE A 36 0.02 7.89 16.21
CA PHE A 36 -1.20 8.47 15.66
C PHE A 36 -1.17 8.47 14.13
N ARG A 37 -0.04 8.87 13.54
CA ARG A 37 0.14 8.84 12.08
C ARG A 37 0.10 7.43 11.53
N LEU A 38 0.72 6.49 12.23
CA LEU A 38 0.71 5.09 11.87
C LEU A 38 -0.71 4.50 11.93
N PHE A 39 -1.50 4.87 12.96
CA PHE A 39 -2.90 4.48 13.04
C PHE A 39 -3.73 5.05 11.88
N VAL A 40 -3.56 6.34 11.56
CA VAL A 40 -4.22 6.97 10.40
C VAL A 40 -3.83 6.28 9.11
N LEU A 41 -2.55 5.92 8.93
CA LEU A 41 -2.06 5.23 7.74
C LEU A 41 -2.69 3.84 7.59
N ILE A 42 -2.81 3.09 8.69
CA ILE A 42 -3.46 1.77 8.71
C ILE A 42 -4.95 1.91 8.35
N GLN A 43 -5.65 2.90 8.92
CA GLN A 43 -7.05 3.15 8.59
C GLN A 43 -7.23 3.51 7.11
N LEU A 44 -6.34 4.34 6.57
CA LEU A 44 -6.35 4.70 5.15
C LEU A 44 -6.10 3.48 4.25
N GLU A 45 -5.15 2.61 4.62
CA GLU A 45 -4.90 1.34 3.93
C GLU A 45 -6.14 0.45 3.96
N MET A 46 -6.81 0.33 5.11
CA MET A 46 -8.02 -0.48 5.26
C MET A 46 -9.17 0.06 4.41
N ILE A 47 -9.39 1.38 4.39
CA ILE A 47 -10.42 2.02 3.55
C ILE A 47 -10.15 1.77 2.07
N VAL A 48 -8.90 1.98 1.62
CA VAL A 48 -8.51 1.73 0.22
C VAL A 48 -8.70 0.26 -0.15
N SER A 49 -8.31 -0.64 0.75
CA SER A 49 -8.48 -2.09 0.58
C SER A 49 -9.95 -2.49 0.49
N LEU A 50 -10.82 -1.88 1.29
CA LEU A 50 -12.27 -2.14 1.25
C LEU A 50 -12.89 -1.61 -0.04
N VAL A 51 -12.46 -0.42 -0.49
CA VAL A 51 -12.85 0.14 -1.80
C VAL A 51 -12.39 -0.76 -2.95
N LEU A 52 -11.21 -1.38 -2.86
CA LEU A 52 -10.71 -2.35 -3.85
C LEU A 52 -11.51 -3.66 -3.86
N VAL A 53 -11.98 -4.14 -2.71
CA VAL A 53 -12.81 -5.36 -2.64
C VAL A 53 -14.22 -5.11 -3.17
N VAL A 54 -14.84 -3.99 -2.79
CA VAL A 54 -16.26 -3.73 -3.07
C VAL A 54 -16.46 -2.97 -4.39
N GLY A 55 -15.59 -2.01 -4.70
CA GLY A 55 -15.78 -1.10 -5.84
C GLY A 55 -15.22 -1.59 -7.18
N THR A 56 -14.60 -2.77 -7.23
CA THR A 56 -14.03 -3.36 -8.46
C THR A 56 -15.01 -4.29 -9.19
N THR A 57 -16.31 -4.18 -8.89
CA THR A 57 -17.39 -5.00 -9.50
C THR A 57 -17.48 -4.89 -11.03
N GLY A 58 -16.98 -3.80 -11.62
CA GLY A 58 -16.95 -3.58 -13.08
C GLY A 58 -15.60 -3.87 -13.75
N PHE A 59 -14.58 -4.29 -13.01
CA PHE A 59 -13.25 -4.52 -13.58
C PHE A 59 -13.04 -5.94 -14.10
N PRO A 60 -12.38 -6.11 -15.26
CA PRO A 60 -12.11 -7.43 -15.84
C PRO A 60 -11.23 -8.30 -14.93
N PHE A 61 -10.29 -7.73 -14.16
CA PHE A 61 -9.44 -8.46 -13.20
C PHE A 61 -9.94 -8.38 -11.75
N ARG A 62 -11.26 -8.37 -11.53
CA ARG A 62 -11.89 -8.25 -10.21
C ARG A 62 -11.32 -9.20 -9.14
N ILE A 63 -11.11 -10.49 -9.46
CA ILE A 63 -10.61 -11.49 -8.49
C ILE A 63 -9.23 -11.10 -7.96
N PHE A 64 -8.37 -10.56 -8.82
CA PHE A 64 -7.04 -10.09 -8.44
C PHE A 64 -7.13 -8.92 -7.45
N TRP A 65 -8.01 -7.95 -7.71
CA TRP A 65 -8.21 -6.81 -6.82
C TRP A 65 -8.86 -7.17 -5.50
N ILE A 66 -9.79 -8.13 -5.49
CA ILE A 66 -10.36 -8.67 -4.26
C ILE A 66 -9.29 -9.36 -3.42
N ALA A 67 -8.42 -10.18 -4.04
CA ALA A 67 -7.32 -10.82 -3.33
C ALA A 67 -6.33 -9.80 -2.75
N LEU A 68 -5.99 -8.78 -3.54
CA LEU A 68 -5.08 -7.70 -3.11
C LEU A 68 -5.68 -6.87 -1.96
N GLY A 69 -6.93 -6.45 -2.09
CA GLY A 69 -7.66 -5.73 -1.03
C GLY A 69 -7.90 -6.61 0.20
N GLY A 70 -8.15 -7.90 0.02
CA GLY A 70 -8.26 -8.87 1.12
C GLY A 70 -6.96 -8.97 1.92
N LEU A 71 -5.81 -9.05 1.24
CA LEU A 71 -4.49 -9.04 1.88
C LEU A 71 -4.23 -7.73 2.64
N GLY A 72 -4.60 -6.58 2.06
CA GLY A 72 -4.49 -5.27 2.69
C GLY A 72 -5.36 -5.14 3.95
N LEU A 73 -6.60 -5.63 3.90
CA LEU A 73 -7.49 -5.69 5.07
C LEU A 73 -6.92 -6.61 6.16
N LEU A 74 -6.44 -7.80 5.79
CA LEU A 74 -5.88 -8.76 6.74
C LEU A 74 -4.64 -8.17 7.45
N LYS A 75 -3.79 -7.48 6.68
CA LYS A 75 -2.63 -6.74 7.20
C LYS A 75 -3.05 -5.58 8.10
N GLY A 76 -4.02 -4.77 7.71
CA GLY A 76 -4.53 -3.65 8.51
C GLY A 76 -5.17 -4.11 9.82
N LEU A 77 -5.97 -5.17 9.79
CA LEU A 77 -6.53 -5.83 10.97
C LEU A 77 -5.44 -6.36 11.88
N PHE A 78 -4.44 -7.05 11.32
CA PHE A 78 -3.30 -7.55 12.09
C PHE A 78 -2.54 -6.41 12.77
N LEU A 79 -2.24 -5.32 12.06
CA LEU A 79 -1.52 -4.17 12.61
C LEU A 79 -2.34 -3.36 13.65
N THR A 80 -3.67 -3.42 13.58
CA THR A 80 -4.56 -2.74 14.54
C THR A 80 -4.78 -3.57 15.81
N TRP A 81 -4.82 -4.89 15.69
CA TRP A 81 -5.05 -5.82 16.81
C TRP A 81 -3.77 -6.40 17.42
N ALA A 82 -2.63 -6.30 16.75
CA ALA A 82 -1.37 -6.86 17.25
C ALA A 82 -0.86 -6.08 18.46
N PRO A 83 -0.31 -6.76 19.48
CA PRO A 83 0.37 -6.12 20.60
C PRO A 83 1.57 -5.30 20.11
N ILE A 84 1.81 -4.15 20.75
CA ILE A 84 2.79 -3.11 20.37
C ILE A 84 4.16 -3.71 20.00
N GLY A 85 4.67 -4.65 20.81
CA GLY A 85 5.96 -5.31 20.54
C GLY A 85 6.01 -6.18 19.27
N ARG A 86 4.90 -6.78 18.84
CA ARG A 86 4.82 -7.50 17.54
C ARG A 86 4.68 -6.55 16.36
N ARG A 87 3.99 -5.42 16.55
CA ARG A 87 3.84 -4.36 15.55
C ARG A 87 5.19 -3.75 15.22
N GLU A 88 5.97 -3.41 16.24
CA GLU A 88 7.34 -2.90 16.10
C GLU A 88 8.27 -3.93 15.46
N ALA A 89 8.23 -5.21 15.88
CA ALA A 89 9.04 -6.26 15.27
C ALA A 89 8.71 -6.48 13.79
N PHE A 90 7.42 -6.41 13.42
CA PHE A 90 6.98 -6.53 12.03
C PHE A 90 7.40 -5.31 11.19
N LEU A 91 7.27 -4.10 11.73
CA LEU A 91 7.71 -2.86 11.08
C LEU A 91 9.23 -2.86 10.89
N HIS A 92 9.97 -3.25 11.91
CA HIS A 92 11.43 -3.34 11.84
C HIS A 92 11.88 -4.45 10.87
N TRP A 93 11.17 -5.58 10.79
CA TRP A 93 11.42 -6.60 9.78
C TRP A 93 11.10 -6.10 8.37
N SER A 94 9.99 -5.38 8.20
CA SER A 94 9.60 -4.79 6.91
C SER A 94 10.57 -3.71 6.44
N LEU A 95 11.13 -2.93 7.38
CA LEU A 95 12.15 -1.91 7.11
C LEU A 95 13.53 -2.49 6.83
N LYS A 96 13.84 -3.66 7.41
CA LYS A 96 15.09 -4.39 7.18
C LYS A 96 15.07 -5.19 5.88
N ARG A 97 14.50 -4.63 4.82
CA ARG A 97 14.58 -5.17 3.46
C ARG A 97 15.81 -4.62 2.74
N ARG A 98 16.46 -5.44 1.91
CA ARG A 98 17.59 -5.00 1.09
C ARG A 98 17.10 -3.94 0.10
N PHE A 99 17.97 -3.00 -0.27
CA PHE A 99 17.68 -1.91 -1.22
C PHE A 99 16.99 -2.38 -2.51
N TRP A 100 17.32 -3.58 -2.99
CA TRP A 100 16.72 -4.16 -4.20
C TRP A 100 15.25 -4.54 -4.02
N GLU A 101 14.85 -5.02 -2.84
CA GLU A 101 13.45 -5.38 -2.53
C GLU A 101 12.54 -4.15 -2.53
N TYR A 102 13.06 -2.99 -2.10
CA TYR A 102 12.33 -1.71 -2.19
C TYR A 102 12.09 -1.28 -3.65
N ARG A 103 13.05 -1.53 -4.56
CA ARG A 103 12.85 -1.23 -6.00
C ARG A 103 11.77 -2.12 -6.58
N VAL A 104 11.80 -3.41 -6.24
CA VAL A 104 10.79 -4.36 -6.69
C VAL A 104 9.41 -3.97 -6.17
N CYS A 105 9.28 -3.59 -4.89
CA CYS A 105 8.03 -3.05 -4.35
C CYS A 105 7.58 -1.78 -5.07
N GLY A 106 8.50 -0.87 -5.40
CA GLY A 106 8.19 0.33 -6.15
C GLY A 106 7.69 0.03 -7.56
N VAL A 107 8.32 -0.91 -8.28
CA VAL A 107 7.89 -1.36 -9.61
C VAL A 107 6.52 -2.03 -9.54
N ILE A 108 6.27 -2.87 -8.53
CA ILE A 108 4.96 -3.50 -8.32
C ILE A 108 3.88 -2.44 -8.08
N LEU A 109 4.16 -1.41 -7.27
CA LEU A 109 3.22 -0.31 -7.02
C LEU A 109 2.92 0.50 -8.30
N VAL A 110 3.94 0.81 -9.10
CA VAL A 110 3.75 1.49 -10.39
C VAL A 110 2.96 0.60 -11.37
N ALA A 111 3.24 -0.70 -11.42
CA ALA A 111 2.50 -1.63 -12.26
C ALA A 111 1.03 -1.75 -11.84
N LEU A 112 0.75 -1.83 -10.53
CA LEU A 112 -0.60 -1.82 -9.98
C LEU A 112 -1.33 -0.51 -10.30
N ALA A 113 -0.69 0.64 -10.13
CA ALA A 113 -1.27 1.93 -10.49
C ALA A 113 -1.60 2.02 -11.98
N THR A 114 -0.72 1.52 -12.84
CA THR A 114 -0.91 1.49 -14.29
C THR A 114 -2.03 0.53 -14.69
N ALA A 115 -2.10 -0.65 -14.09
CA ALA A 115 -3.19 -1.61 -14.32
C ALA A 115 -4.54 -1.03 -13.89
N LEU A 116 -4.59 -0.35 -12.73
CA LEU A 116 -5.80 0.32 -12.25
C LEU A 116 -6.23 1.44 -13.20
N ALA A 117 -5.29 2.25 -13.70
CA ALA A 117 -5.58 3.31 -14.67
C ALA A 117 -6.08 2.75 -16.02
N TYR A 118 -5.50 1.64 -16.48
CA TYR A 118 -5.91 0.95 -17.69
C TYR A 118 -7.35 0.43 -17.57
N GLU A 119 -7.69 -0.22 -16.46
CA GLU A 119 -9.05 -0.72 -16.25
C GLU A 119 -10.08 0.39 -16.08
N ILE A 120 -9.74 1.52 -15.45
CA ILE A 120 -10.61 2.70 -15.40
C ILE A 120 -10.83 3.28 -16.81
N SER A 121 -9.83 3.24 -17.67
CA SER A 121 -9.93 3.76 -19.04
C SER A 121 -10.72 2.84 -19.98
N MET A 122 -10.88 1.57 -19.62
CA MET A 122 -11.67 0.57 -20.36
C MET A 122 -13.16 0.54 -19.97
N LEU A 123 -13.54 1.26 -18.91
CA LEU A 123 -14.87 1.28 -18.31
C LEU A 123 -15.65 2.52 -18.77
#